data_AF-A0A0G1WP97-F1
#
_entry.id   AF-A0A0G1WP97-F1
#
_cell.length_a   1.000
_cell.length_b   1.000
_cell.length_c   1.000
_cell.angle_alpha   90.00
_cell.angle_beta   90.00
_cell.angle_gamma   90.00
#
_symmetry.space_group_name_H-M   'P 1'
#
loop_
_entity.id
_entity.type
_entity.pdbx_description
1 polymer ?
#
loop_
_entity_poly.entity_id
_entity_poly.type
_entity_poly.pdbx_seq_one_letter_code
_entity_poly.pdbx_strand_id
1 'polypeptide(L)' 'PVTCANASTYLKSPWPIDPGSYTYTQSCAAASYCLCAQMETGGGGNSSDNICTWTSGGGYYCVANQQ' A
#
# COMPACT_ATOMS: atom_id res chain seq x y z
N PRO A 1 4.06 -8.94 12.73
CA PRO A 1 3.22 -7.76 13.06
C PRO A 1 2.38 -7.37 11.85
N VAL A 2 1.06 -7.60 11.88
CA VAL A 2 0.17 -7.36 10.73
C VAL A 2 0.00 -5.89 10.33
N THR A 3 0.62 -4.95 11.05
CA THR A 3 0.55 -3.51 10.79
C THR A 3 1.94 -2.86 10.83
N CYS A 4 2.11 -1.78 10.05
CA CYS A 4 3.35 -0.98 10.03
C CYS A 4 3.33 0.07 11.14
N ALA A 5 3.11 -0.33 12.40
CA ALA A 5 2.99 0.59 13.53
C ALA A 5 4.21 1.55 13.67
N ASN A 6 5.41 1.05 13.37
CA ASN A 6 6.64 1.83 13.41
C ASN A 6 6.81 2.78 12.22
N ALA A 7 6.05 2.67 11.14
CA ALA A 7 6.20 3.60 10.01
C ALA A 7 5.93 5.05 10.41
N SER A 8 5.03 5.28 11.38
CA SER A 8 4.77 6.60 11.96
C SER A 8 6.00 7.29 12.55
N THR A 9 7.02 6.55 12.98
CA THR A 9 8.28 7.13 13.50
C THR A 9 9.26 7.53 12.40
N TYR A 10 9.06 7.02 11.18
CA TYR A 10 9.94 7.27 10.02
C TYR A 10 9.32 8.21 8.98
N LEU A 11 7.99 8.33 8.97
CA LEU A 11 7.30 9.30 8.13
C LEU A 11 7.53 10.71 8.65
N LYS A 12 7.76 11.66 7.74
CA LYS A 12 7.91 13.09 8.07
C LYS A 12 6.57 13.79 8.32
N SER A 13 5.47 13.06 8.15
CA SER A 13 4.09 13.51 8.27
C SER A 13 3.23 12.36 8.78
N PRO A 14 1.96 12.61 9.14
CA PRO A 14 0.99 11.54 9.31
C PRO A 14 0.90 10.65 8.06
N TRP A 15 0.28 9.48 8.22
CA TRP A 15 -0.02 8.59 7.10
C TRP A 15 -0.75 9.36 5.99
N PRO A 16 -0.38 9.14 4.72
CA PRO A 16 -1.15 9.68 3.62
C PRO A 16 -2.61 9.25 3.75
N ILE A 17 -3.51 10.19 3.51
CA ILE A 17 -4.93 9.98 3.45
C ILE A 17 -5.33 10.29 2.02
N ASP A 18 -6.00 9.34 1.39
CA ASP A 18 -6.55 9.54 0.07
C ASP A 18 -7.75 10.49 0.21
N PRO A 19 -7.82 11.60 -0.54
CA PRO A 19 -8.92 12.55 -0.42
C PRO A 19 -10.27 11.97 -0.89
N GLY A 20 -10.26 10.82 -1.56
CA GLY A 20 -11.44 10.03 -1.88
C GLY A 20 -11.92 9.19 -0.69
N SER A 21 -12.44 7.99 -0.96
CA SER A 21 -12.97 7.07 0.06
C SER A 21 -12.10 5.82 0.26
N TYR A 22 -11.00 5.69 -0.48
CA TYR A 22 -10.20 4.47 -0.47
C TYR A 22 -9.22 4.48 0.71
N THR A 23 -9.24 3.40 1.49
CA THR A 23 -8.33 3.25 2.63
C THR A 23 -7.02 2.62 2.19
N TYR A 24 -5.90 3.11 2.72
CA TYR A 24 -4.61 2.45 2.55
C TYR A 24 -4.57 1.15 3.33
N THR A 25 -4.21 0.08 2.63
CA THR A 25 -3.99 -1.25 3.18
C THR A 25 -2.51 -1.48 3.43
N GLN A 26 -2.22 -2.04 4.61
CA GLN A 26 -0.86 -2.27 5.08
C GLN A 26 -0.70 -3.74 5.42
N SER A 27 0.29 -4.39 4.80
CA SER A 27 0.73 -5.73 5.17
C SER A 27 2.21 -5.66 5.48
N CYS A 28 2.57 -5.95 6.73
CA CYS A 28 3.92 -5.73 7.21
C CYS A 28 4.45 -6.99 7.90
N ALA A 29 5.75 -7.23 7.77
CA ALA A 29 6.48 -8.28 8.46
C ALA A 29 7.80 -7.71 9.00
N ALA A 30 8.60 -8.53 9.66
CA ALA A 30 9.85 -8.06 10.27
C ALA A 30 10.86 -7.50 9.25
N ALA A 31 10.87 -8.04 8.03
CA ALA A 31 11.79 -7.67 6.96
C ALA A 31 11.09 -7.36 5.64
N SER A 32 9.76 -7.23 5.63
CA SER A 32 9.00 -6.88 4.43
C SER A 32 7.83 -5.97 4.73
N TYR A 33 7.47 -5.13 3.77
CA TYR A 33 6.23 -4.37 3.80
C TYR A 33 5.58 -4.35 2.43
N CYS A 34 4.27 -4.18 2.46
CA CYS A 34 3.42 -3.95 1.30
C CYS A 34 2.38 -2.89 1.71
N LEU A 35 2.42 -1.76 1.02
CA LEU A 35 1.51 -0.63 1.23
C LEU A 35 0.74 -0.40 -0.07
N CYS A 36 -0.59 -0.52 -0.03
CA CYS A 36 -1.43 -0.46 -1.21
C CYS A 36 -2.58 0.54 -1.04
N ALA A 37 -2.91 1.24 -2.12
CA ALA A 37 -4.13 2.04 -2.26
C ALA A 37 -4.92 1.57 -3.49
N GLN A 38 -6.24 1.58 -3.40
CA GLN A 38 -7.11 1.31 -4.55
C GLN A 38 -7.14 2.54 -5.46
N MET A 39 -7.07 2.32 -6.77
CA MET A 39 -7.18 3.37 -7.78
C MET A 39 -8.66 3.67 -8.08
N GLU A 40 -9.00 4.94 -8.32
CA GLU A 40 -10.37 5.46 -8.48
C GLU A 40 -11.28 4.68 -9.45
N THR A 41 -10.72 4.02 -10.46
CA THR A 41 -11.48 3.24 -11.46
C THR A 41 -11.29 1.74 -11.34
N GLY A 42 -10.62 1.26 -10.29
CA GLY A 42 -10.25 -0.15 -10.15
C GLY A 42 -9.25 -0.62 -11.21
N GLY A 43 -8.52 0.30 -11.86
CA GLY A 43 -7.50 -0.02 -12.85
C GLY A 43 -6.39 1.05 -12.93
N GLY A 44 -5.34 0.74 -13.69
CA GLY A 44 -4.19 1.65 -13.90
C GLY A 44 -3.13 1.62 -12.80
N GLY A 45 -3.31 0.76 -11.80
CA GLY A 45 -2.32 0.45 -10.78
C GLY A 45 -1.30 -0.59 -11.23
N ASN A 46 -0.45 -1.00 -10.29
CA ASN A 46 0.62 -1.99 -10.48
C ASN A 46 0.37 -3.31 -9.74
N SER A 47 -0.80 -3.49 -9.13
CA SER A 47 -1.18 -4.71 -8.41
C SER A 47 -2.65 -5.06 -8.59
N SER A 48 -2.95 -6.36 -8.67
CA SER A 48 -4.32 -6.88 -8.76
C SER A 48 -5.06 -6.86 -7.42
N ASP A 49 -4.35 -6.74 -6.30
CA ASP A 49 -4.90 -6.80 -4.96
C ASP A 49 -4.16 -5.87 -3.99
N ASN A 50 -4.56 -5.92 -2.72
CA ASN A 50 -4.00 -5.10 -1.65
C ASN A 50 -2.85 -5.76 -0.89
N ILE A 51 -2.29 -6.85 -1.42
CA ILE A 51 -1.18 -7.61 -0.82
C ILE A 51 0.04 -7.66 -1.74
N CYS A 52 0.13 -6.74 -2.71
CA CYS A 52 1.25 -6.60 -3.64
C CYS A 52 1.40 -7.78 -4.61
N THR A 53 0.30 -8.39 -5.06
CA THR A 53 0.35 -9.26 -6.24
C THR A 53 0.57 -8.39 -7.47
N TRP A 54 1.83 -8.30 -7.94
CA TRP A 54 2.22 -7.39 -9.01
C TRP A 54 1.52 -7.73 -10.32
N THR A 55 0.81 -6.76 -10.89
CA THR A 55 0.09 -6.91 -12.15
C THR A 55 -0.08 -5.54 -12.78
N SER A 56 0.39 -5.38 -14.02
CA SER A 56 0.23 -4.13 -14.75
C SER A 56 -1.25 -3.85 -15.03
N GLY A 57 -1.70 -2.63 -14.74
CA GLY A 57 -3.09 -2.20 -14.95
C GLY A 57 -4.07 -2.72 -13.89
N GLY A 58 -3.59 -3.36 -12.84
CA GLY A 58 -4.42 -3.83 -11.73
C GLY A 58 -5.09 -2.68 -10.96
N GLY A 59 -6.03 -3.02 -10.08
CA GLY A 59 -6.85 -2.02 -9.39
C GLY A 59 -6.18 -1.30 -8.22
N TYR A 60 -4.95 -1.70 -7.87
CA TYR A 60 -4.22 -1.15 -6.74
C TYR A 60 -2.87 -0.61 -7.16
N TYR A 61 -2.47 0.51 -6.57
CA TYR A 61 -1.10 0.96 -6.57
C TYR A 61 -0.44 0.56 -5.26
N CYS A 62 0.56 -0.29 -5.34
CA CYS A 62 1.26 -0.89 -4.23
C CYS A 62 2.76 -0.53 -4.26
N VAL A 63 3.34 -0.40 -3.07
CA VAL A 63 4.78 -0.24 -2.85
C VAL A 63 5.24 -1.28 -1.83
N ALA A 64 6.34 -1.96 -2.14
CA ALA A 64 6.99 -2.89 -1.23
C ALA A 64 8.49 -2.60 -1.17
N ASN A 65 9.14 -3.06 -0.10
CA ASN A 65 10.61 -3.08 -0.08
C ASN A 65 11.16 -4.16 -1.03
N GLN A 66 12.26 -3.85 -1.71
CA GLN A 66 12.97 -4.76 -2.63
C GLN A 66 13.94 -5.70 -1.89
N GLN A 67 13.57 -6.19 -0.70
CA GLN A 67 14.48 -7.05 0.09
C GLN A 67 14.49 -8.50 -0.37
#